data_AF-A0A2V8H8L9-F1
#
_entry.id   AF-A0A2V8H8L9-F1
#
_cell.length_a   1.000
_cell.length_b   1.000
_cell.length_c   1.000
_cell.angle_alpha   90.00
_cell.angle_beta   90.00
_cell.angle_gamma   90.00
#
_symmetry.space_group_name_H-M   'P 1'
#
loop_
_entity.id
_entity.type
_entity.pdbx_description
1 polymer ?
#
loop_
_entity_poly.entity_id
_entity_poly.type
_entity_poly.pdbx_seq_one_letter_code
_entity_poly.pdbx_strand_id
1 'polypeptide(L)'
;MGHRLRTFAPFAPFAFFVVINVFATSARAQAPANTPPNGPPDIQGIWQVLDTAAWDLLDHGASLGVPAGRGVVPGNEIPYKPEALAKKRENAEKRATLDPESRCFLSGVPRITFMPFPFQIVQQADKVNILYEYNHTIRQIYMNGNPHPEGHIDWWMGDSRGRWDGNTLVIDSVD
;
A
#
# COMPACT_ATOMS: atom_id res chain seq x y z
N MET A 1 34.37 7.10 86.11
CA MET A 1 33.50 5.99 85.66
C MET A 1 33.18 6.25 84.20
N GLY A 2 33.68 5.41 83.30
CA GLY A 2 33.91 5.76 81.91
C GLY A 2 32.69 5.64 80.99
N HIS A 3 32.63 6.53 80.00
CA HIS A 3 31.90 6.30 78.76
C HIS A 3 32.84 6.61 77.59
N ARG A 4 33.27 5.55 76.90
CA ARG A 4 34.01 5.62 75.63
C ARG A 4 33.02 5.97 74.52
N LEU A 5 33.18 7.14 73.92
CA LEU A 5 32.49 7.51 72.68
C LEU A 5 33.02 6.63 71.54
N ARG A 6 32.13 5.80 70.96
CA ARG A 6 32.41 5.04 69.73
C ARG A 6 32.08 5.93 68.53
N THR A 7 33.09 6.29 67.75
CA THR A 7 32.95 6.97 66.46
C THR A 7 32.40 5.98 65.42
N PHE A 8 31.24 6.30 64.84
CA PHE A 8 30.69 5.57 63.69
C PHE A 8 31.39 6.03 62.39
N ALA A 9 31.93 5.09 61.63
CA ALA A 9 32.41 5.33 60.27
C ALA A 9 31.23 5.40 59.29
N PRO A 10 31.28 6.26 58.25
CA PRO A 10 30.19 6.38 57.28
C PRO A 10 30.18 5.19 56.31
N PHE A 11 29.00 4.61 56.11
CA PHE A 11 28.73 3.60 55.07
C PHE A 11 28.82 4.23 53.68
N ALA A 12 29.67 3.69 52.80
CA ALA A 12 29.70 4.05 51.39
C ALA A 12 28.52 3.39 50.64
N PRO A 13 27.80 4.11 49.76
CA PRO A 13 26.70 3.51 49.00
C PRO A 13 27.27 2.68 47.84
N PHE A 14 26.94 1.38 47.81
CA PHE A 14 27.16 0.54 46.64
C PHE A 14 26.13 0.89 45.56
N ALA A 15 26.59 1.47 44.45
CA ALA A 15 25.75 1.69 43.27
C ALA A 15 25.53 0.36 42.54
N PHE A 16 24.28 -0.09 42.47
CA PHE A 16 23.88 -1.26 41.68
C PHE A 16 23.69 -0.84 40.22
N PHE A 17 24.59 -1.25 39.33
CA PHE A 17 24.42 -1.07 37.89
C PHE A 17 23.49 -2.16 37.35
N VAL A 18 22.30 -1.78 36.88
CA VAL A 18 21.40 -2.68 36.13
C VAL A 18 21.87 -2.71 34.68
N VAL A 19 22.38 -3.86 34.24
CA VAL A 19 22.71 -4.11 32.84
C VAL A 19 21.44 -4.57 32.11
N ILE A 20 20.81 -3.67 31.36
CA ILE A 20 19.70 -4.00 30.47
C ILE A 20 20.30 -4.62 29.20
N ASN A 21 20.23 -5.95 29.08
CA ASN A 21 20.55 -6.64 27.83
C ASN A 21 19.39 -6.45 26.85
N VAL A 22 19.56 -5.55 25.89
CA VAL A 22 18.64 -5.40 24.76
C VAL A 22 18.92 -6.54 23.79
N PHE A 23 18.12 -7.60 23.83
CA PHE A 23 18.09 -8.58 22.75
C PHE A 23 17.39 -7.94 21.55
N ALA A 24 18.16 -7.61 20.51
CA ALA A 24 17.60 -7.25 19.22
C ALA A 24 16.94 -8.50 18.62
N THR A 25 15.62 -8.59 18.72
CA THR A 25 14.87 -9.54 17.90
C THR A 25 14.96 -9.07 16.46
N SER A 26 15.76 -9.75 15.66
CA SER A 26 15.74 -9.56 14.21
C SER A 26 14.33 -9.87 13.72
N ALA A 27 13.60 -8.83 13.30
CA ALA A 27 12.32 -8.97 12.64
C ALA A 27 12.55 -9.81 11.38
N ARG A 28 12.11 -11.06 11.42
CA ARG A 28 12.11 -11.92 10.24
C ARG A 28 10.99 -11.39 9.36
N ALA A 29 11.33 -10.73 8.25
CA ALA A 29 10.35 -10.41 7.22
C ALA A 29 9.63 -11.72 6.88
N GLN A 30 8.30 -11.74 7.03
CA GLN A 30 7.49 -12.87 6.59
C GLN A 30 7.76 -13.02 5.09
N ALA A 31 8.35 -14.15 4.68
CA ALA A 31 8.34 -14.50 3.27
C ALA A 31 6.86 -14.52 2.84
N PRO A 32 6.49 -13.87 1.71
CA PRO A 32 5.10 -13.90 1.26
C PRO A 32 4.69 -15.36 1.16
N ALA A 33 3.57 -15.70 1.81
CA ALA A 33 3.17 -17.06 2.16
C ALA A 33 3.03 -18.02 0.96
N ASN A 34 3.16 -17.50 -0.27
CA ASN A 34 2.76 -18.16 -1.50
C ASN A 34 3.84 -18.05 -2.61
N THR A 35 5.14 -18.04 -2.30
CA THR A 35 6.16 -18.07 -3.39
C THR A 35 6.56 -19.52 -3.68
N PRO A 36 6.25 -20.09 -4.87
CA PRO A 36 6.72 -21.41 -5.24
C PRO A 36 8.26 -21.43 -5.29
N PRO A 37 8.92 -22.60 -5.06
CA PRO A 37 10.37 -22.70 -5.13
C PRO A 37 10.94 -22.25 -6.49
N ASN A 38 10.17 -22.44 -7.57
CA ASN A 38 10.49 -22.04 -8.93
C ASN A 38 9.22 -21.47 -9.58
N GLY A 39 9.14 -20.15 -9.71
CA GLY A 39 8.01 -19.48 -10.36
C GLY A 39 7.76 -18.08 -9.81
N PRO A 40 6.90 -17.29 -10.46
CA PRO A 40 6.46 -16.03 -9.89
C PRO A 40 5.70 -16.25 -8.57
N PRO A 41 5.63 -15.25 -7.68
CA PRO A 41 4.77 -15.29 -6.52
C PRO A 41 3.32 -15.65 -6.91
N ASP A 42 2.69 -16.51 -6.11
CA ASP A 42 1.25 -16.78 -6.22
C ASP A 42 0.49 -15.71 -5.44
N ILE A 43 -0.14 -14.81 -6.21
CA ILE A 43 -0.96 -13.71 -5.71
C ILE A 43 -2.46 -14.00 -5.82
N GLN A 44 -2.85 -15.24 -6.15
CA GLN A 44 -4.26 -15.60 -6.27
C GLN A 44 -5.00 -15.51 -4.94
N GLY A 45 -6.30 -15.28 -5.03
CA GLY A 45 -7.20 -15.28 -3.89
C GLY A 45 -8.18 -14.13 -3.91
N ILE A 46 -8.94 -14.03 -2.83
CA ILE A 46 -9.84 -12.90 -2.57
C ILE A 46 -9.10 -11.94 -1.65
N TRP A 47 -9.06 -10.68 -2.07
CA TRP A 47 -8.37 -9.58 -1.40
C TRP A 47 -9.37 -8.49 -1.08
N GLN A 48 -9.11 -7.72 -0.03
CA GLN A 48 -9.89 -6.53 0.29
C GLN A 48 -8.95 -5.50 0.91
N VAL A 49 -9.08 -4.25 0.46
CA VAL A 49 -8.41 -3.11 1.09
C VAL A 49 -9.29 -2.60 2.23
N LEU A 50 -8.72 -2.56 3.44
CA LEU A 50 -9.41 -2.16 4.66
C LEU A 50 -8.83 -0.85 5.22
N ASP A 51 -8.58 0.10 4.32
CA ASP A 51 -8.09 1.43 4.63
C ASP A 51 -8.85 2.50 3.82
N THR A 52 -8.31 3.72 3.77
CA THR A 52 -8.92 4.89 3.12
C THR A 52 -8.17 5.32 1.86
N ALA A 53 -7.30 4.46 1.31
CA ALA A 53 -6.49 4.75 0.13
C ALA A 53 -7.30 5.01 -1.15
N ALA A 54 -8.59 4.63 -1.17
CA ALA A 54 -9.53 5.03 -2.22
C ALA A 54 -9.70 6.56 -2.34
N TRP A 55 -9.41 7.30 -1.26
CA TRP A 55 -9.58 8.74 -1.16
C TRP A 55 -8.27 9.50 -1.43
N ASP A 56 -7.17 9.08 -0.80
CA ASP A 56 -5.80 9.51 -1.10
C ASP A 56 -4.82 8.41 -0.64
N LEU A 57 -3.79 8.15 -1.45
CA LEU A 57 -2.72 7.19 -1.12
C LEU A 57 -1.78 7.71 -0.02
N LEU A 58 -1.78 9.02 0.22
CA LEU A 58 -1.02 9.69 1.25
C LEU A 58 -1.88 9.97 2.49
N ASP A 59 -1.23 10.28 3.61
CA ASP A 59 -1.88 10.77 4.83
C ASP A 59 -2.78 11.96 4.50
N HIS A 60 -4.04 11.92 4.96
CA HIS A 60 -5.01 12.98 4.74
C HIS A 60 -5.94 13.17 5.94
N GLY A 61 -6.31 14.42 6.19
CA GLY A 61 -7.31 14.78 7.19
C GLY A 61 -8.73 14.54 6.66
N ALA A 62 -9.70 14.49 7.58
CA ALA A 62 -11.10 14.40 7.20
C ALA A 62 -11.56 15.70 6.53
N SER A 63 -12.43 15.56 5.53
CA SER A 63 -13.20 16.66 4.94
C SER A 63 -14.63 16.20 4.67
N LEU A 64 -15.50 17.09 4.16
CA LEU A 64 -16.87 16.71 3.84
C LEU A 64 -16.88 15.51 2.86
N GLY A 65 -17.50 14.40 3.26
CA GLY A 65 -17.59 13.18 2.45
C GLY A 65 -16.31 12.36 2.35
N VAL A 66 -15.22 12.76 3.01
CA VAL A 66 -13.91 12.07 2.95
C VAL A 66 -13.43 11.78 4.38
N PRO A 67 -13.32 10.50 4.80
CA PRO A 67 -12.77 10.16 6.10
C PRO A 67 -11.28 10.52 6.19
N ALA A 68 -10.77 10.74 7.40
CA ALA A 68 -9.33 10.85 7.61
C ALA A 68 -8.65 9.48 7.44
N GLY A 69 -7.39 9.48 7.00
CA GLY A 69 -6.68 8.28 6.60
C GLY A 69 -5.18 8.33 6.81
N ARG A 70 -4.59 7.18 7.14
CA ARG A 70 -3.14 6.95 7.03
C ARG A 70 -2.83 6.52 5.60
N GLY A 71 -1.78 7.10 5.03
CA GLY A 71 -1.28 6.75 3.70
C GLY A 71 -0.66 5.36 3.67
N VAL A 72 -0.68 4.76 2.48
CA VAL A 72 -0.12 3.43 2.19
C VAL A 72 1.25 3.51 1.52
N VAL A 73 1.69 4.71 1.17
CA VAL A 73 2.97 4.97 0.52
C VAL A 73 4.08 5.12 1.57
N PRO A 74 5.14 4.30 1.54
CA PRO A 74 6.29 4.48 2.42
C PRO A 74 6.89 5.89 2.30
N GLY A 75 7.17 6.53 3.43
CA GLY A 75 7.67 7.92 3.46
C GLY A 75 6.61 8.98 3.15
N ASN A 76 5.37 8.58 2.84
CA ASN A 76 4.25 9.47 2.55
C ASN A 76 4.51 10.45 1.39
N GLU A 77 5.27 10.03 0.39
CA GLU A 77 5.63 10.85 -0.76
C GLU A 77 5.52 10.02 -2.04
N ILE A 78 4.82 10.55 -3.04
CA ILE A 78 4.81 10.00 -4.40
C ILE A 78 5.59 10.97 -5.28
N PRO A 79 6.62 10.50 -6.02
CA PRO A 79 7.43 11.34 -6.89
C PRO A 79 6.67 11.70 -8.17
N TYR A 80 5.64 12.52 -8.04
CA TYR A 80 4.84 13.00 -9.16
C TYR A 80 5.68 13.92 -10.07
N LYS A 81 5.41 13.86 -11.38
CA LYS A 81 5.79 14.95 -12.27
C LYS A 81 5.06 16.24 -11.84
N PRO A 82 5.65 17.44 -12.01
CA PRO A 82 5.03 18.69 -11.57
C PRO A 82 3.60 18.88 -12.09
N GLU A 83 3.36 18.57 -13.36
CA GLU A 83 2.05 18.65 -14.00
C GLU A 83 1.03 17.65 -13.43
N ALA A 84 1.48 16.44 -13.07
CA ALA A 84 0.63 15.43 -12.44
C ALA A 84 0.25 15.83 -11.01
N LEU A 85 1.18 16.44 -10.26
CA LEU A 85 0.89 16.97 -8.93
C LEU A 85 -0.12 18.12 -8.99
N ALA A 86 0.03 19.04 -9.94
CA ALA A 86 -0.92 20.12 -10.17
C ALA A 86 -2.32 19.55 -10.50
N LYS A 87 -2.39 18.55 -11.38
CA LYS A 87 -3.65 17.89 -11.73
C LYS A 87 -4.29 17.17 -10.54
N LYS A 88 -3.50 16.49 -9.70
CA LYS A 88 -3.98 15.86 -8.46
C LYS A 88 -4.67 16.89 -7.56
N ARG A 89 -4.06 18.06 -7.36
CA ARG A 89 -4.61 19.14 -6.54
C ARG A 89 -5.90 19.70 -7.13
N GLU A 90 -5.91 19.99 -8.43
CA GLU A 90 -7.11 20.46 -9.13
C GLU A 90 -8.27 19.45 -8.99
N ASN A 91 -8.00 18.15 -9.17
CA ASN A 91 -9.00 17.10 -9.02
C ASN A 91 -9.52 17.00 -7.58
N ALA A 92 -8.65 17.18 -6.58
CA ALA A 92 -9.05 17.17 -5.17
C ALA A 92 -9.95 18.37 -4.83
N GLU A 93 -9.61 19.56 -5.31
CA GLU A 93 -10.42 20.78 -5.13
C GLU A 93 -11.81 20.66 -5.79
N LYS A 94 -11.88 20.00 -6.95
CA LYS A 94 -13.11 19.82 -7.73
C LYS A 94 -13.81 18.48 -7.50
N ARG A 95 -13.36 17.67 -6.53
CA ARG A 95 -13.87 16.32 -6.29
C ARG A 95 -15.39 16.29 -6.10
N ALA A 96 -15.95 17.27 -5.39
CA ALA A 96 -17.38 17.36 -5.12
C ALA A 96 -18.27 17.46 -6.39
N THR A 97 -17.72 17.87 -7.54
CA THR A 97 -18.48 18.08 -8.78
C THR A 97 -17.96 17.30 -9.98
N LEU A 98 -16.67 16.95 -9.98
CA LEU A 98 -15.99 16.30 -11.11
C LEU A 98 -15.52 14.88 -10.82
N ASP A 99 -15.68 14.35 -9.60
CA ASP A 99 -15.34 12.94 -9.35
C ASP A 99 -16.24 12.03 -10.22
N PRO A 100 -15.68 11.21 -11.13
CA PRO A 100 -16.47 10.30 -11.95
C PRO A 100 -17.36 9.37 -11.12
N GLU A 101 -16.90 8.95 -9.95
CA GLU A 101 -17.63 8.02 -9.08
C GLU A 101 -18.96 8.60 -8.60
N SER A 102 -19.01 9.92 -8.34
CA SER A 102 -20.25 10.64 -8.00
C SER A 102 -21.30 10.64 -9.13
N ARG A 103 -20.89 10.29 -10.35
CA ARG A 103 -21.74 10.16 -11.54
C ARG A 103 -22.01 8.70 -11.93
N CYS A 104 -21.73 7.75 -11.04
CA CYS A 104 -21.85 6.31 -11.27
C CYS A 104 -20.96 5.77 -12.41
N PHE A 105 -19.87 6.47 -12.71
CA PHE A 105 -18.83 6.02 -13.65
C PHE A 105 -17.79 5.15 -12.92
N LEU A 106 -17.10 4.22 -13.61
CA LEU A 106 -16.14 3.35 -12.89
C LEU A 106 -14.93 4.15 -12.40
N SER A 107 -14.41 3.79 -11.22
CA SER A 107 -13.30 4.47 -10.57
C SER A 107 -11.98 4.45 -11.33
N GLY A 108 -11.84 3.54 -12.30
CA GLY A 108 -10.61 3.35 -13.08
C GLY A 108 -9.45 2.81 -12.25
N VAL A 109 -8.33 2.54 -12.92
CA VAL A 109 -7.08 2.09 -12.29
C VAL A 109 -6.24 3.32 -11.91
N PRO A 110 -5.59 3.37 -10.73
CA PRO A 110 -5.55 2.32 -9.70
C PRO A 110 -6.63 2.44 -8.63
N ARG A 111 -7.46 3.50 -8.62
CA ARG A 111 -8.41 3.78 -7.53
C ARG A 111 -9.34 2.61 -7.22
N ILE A 112 -9.81 1.90 -8.25
CA ILE A 112 -10.70 0.76 -8.08
C ILE A 112 -10.14 -0.35 -7.18
N THR A 113 -8.82 -0.57 -7.17
CA THR A 113 -8.16 -1.55 -6.29
C THR A 113 -8.25 -1.19 -4.81
N PHE A 114 -8.38 0.10 -4.51
CA PHE A 114 -8.48 0.60 -3.14
C PHE A 114 -9.92 0.78 -2.67
N MET A 115 -10.92 0.55 -3.54
CA MET A 115 -12.32 0.61 -3.13
C MET A 115 -12.58 -0.41 -2.01
N PRO A 116 -13.46 -0.10 -1.03
CA PRO A 116 -13.63 -0.89 0.19
C PRO A 116 -14.44 -2.18 -0.04
N PHE A 117 -14.35 -2.77 -1.23
CA PHE A 117 -15.02 -3.98 -1.63
C PHE A 117 -13.99 -5.07 -1.98
N PRO A 118 -14.30 -6.34 -1.69
CA PRO A 118 -13.49 -7.46 -2.14
C PRO A 118 -13.21 -7.46 -3.64
N PHE A 119 -12.07 -8.02 -4.02
CA PHE A 119 -11.75 -8.37 -5.40
C PHE A 119 -10.99 -9.69 -5.43
N GLN A 120 -11.14 -10.43 -6.53
CA GLN A 120 -10.47 -11.71 -6.71
C GLN A 120 -9.34 -11.57 -7.74
N ILE A 121 -8.15 -12.06 -7.39
CA ILE A 121 -7.05 -12.23 -8.34
C ILE A 121 -7.06 -13.67 -8.85
N VAL A 122 -7.08 -13.81 -10.18
CA VAL A 122 -6.92 -15.08 -10.89
C VAL A 122 -5.69 -14.97 -11.78
N GLN A 123 -4.65 -15.70 -11.43
CA GLN A 123 -3.36 -15.80 -12.10
C GLN A 123 -3.33 -17.04 -12.98
N GLN A 124 -3.20 -16.82 -14.29
CA GLN A 124 -3.02 -17.85 -15.31
C GLN A 124 -1.63 -17.71 -15.93
N ALA A 125 -1.25 -18.65 -16.80
CA ALA A 125 0.08 -18.62 -17.43
C ALA A 125 0.31 -17.39 -18.31
N ASP A 126 -0.73 -16.91 -19.00
CA ASP A 126 -0.66 -15.85 -20.01
C ASP A 126 -1.39 -14.55 -19.61
N LYS A 127 -2.03 -14.53 -18.43
CA LYS A 127 -2.80 -13.37 -17.93
C LYS A 127 -2.97 -13.40 -16.41
N VAL A 128 -3.12 -12.23 -15.83
CA VAL A 128 -3.61 -12.01 -14.46
C VAL A 128 -4.91 -11.21 -14.58
N ASN A 129 -6.01 -11.76 -14.08
CA ASN A 129 -7.29 -11.06 -14.01
C ASN A 129 -7.55 -10.59 -12.59
N ILE A 130 -7.99 -9.35 -12.45
CA ILE A 130 -8.50 -8.81 -11.19
C ILE A 130 -9.99 -8.56 -11.37
N LEU A 131 -10.82 -9.31 -10.67
CA LEU A 131 -12.27 -9.23 -10.71
C LEU A 131 -12.72 -8.40 -9.52
N TYR A 132 -13.22 -7.19 -9.76
CA TYR A 132 -13.67 -6.28 -8.72
C TYR A 132 -15.15 -6.52 -8.42
N GLU A 133 -15.51 -6.67 -7.14
CA GLU A 133 -16.92 -6.67 -6.73
C GLU A 133 -17.55 -5.30 -7.05
N TYR A 134 -16.80 -4.22 -6.79
CA TYR A 134 -17.26 -2.87 -7.10
C TYR A 134 -17.51 -2.70 -8.60
N ASN A 135 -18.77 -2.41 -8.95
CA ASN A 135 -19.27 -2.28 -10.32
C ASN A 135 -19.06 -3.52 -11.22
N HIS A 136 -18.74 -4.70 -10.66
CA HIS A 136 -18.54 -5.96 -11.39
C HIS A 136 -17.59 -5.85 -12.60
N THR A 137 -16.57 -5.00 -12.52
CA THR A 137 -15.60 -4.80 -13.62
C THR A 137 -14.37 -5.69 -13.46
N ILE A 138 -13.67 -5.91 -14.57
CA ILE A 138 -12.52 -6.79 -14.64
C ILE A 138 -11.35 -6.00 -15.21
N ARG A 139 -10.21 -6.01 -14.51
CA ARG A 139 -8.93 -5.61 -15.10
C ARG A 139 -8.22 -6.84 -15.63
N GLN A 140 -7.99 -6.88 -16.93
CA GLN A 140 -7.24 -7.93 -17.59
C GLN A 140 -5.80 -7.46 -17.77
N ILE A 141 -4.84 -8.21 -17.25
CA ILE A 141 -3.41 -7.93 -17.37
C ILE A 141 -2.79 -9.05 -18.20
N TYR A 142 -2.43 -8.75 -19.45
CA TYR A 142 -1.84 -9.74 -20.33
C TYR A 142 -0.35 -9.92 -20.02
N MET A 143 0.08 -11.18 -19.85
CA MET A 143 1.44 -11.58 -19.47
C MET A 143 2.24 -12.17 -20.64
N ASN A 144 1.68 -12.12 -21.85
CA ASN A 144 2.21 -12.79 -23.04
C ASN A 144 3.30 -12.01 -23.80
N GLY A 145 3.64 -10.80 -23.33
CA GLY A 145 4.66 -9.95 -23.96
C GLY A 145 4.22 -9.23 -25.24
N ASN A 146 2.94 -9.32 -25.61
CA ASN A 146 2.43 -8.55 -26.74
C ASN A 146 2.46 -7.05 -26.44
N PRO A 147 2.68 -6.19 -27.44
CA PRO A 147 2.61 -4.76 -27.26
C PRO A 147 1.18 -4.30 -26.95
N HIS A 148 1.06 -3.10 -26.39
CA HIS A 148 -0.20 -2.36 -26.37
C HIS A 148 -0.74 -2.17 -27.80
N PRO A 149 -2.08 -2.10 -28.00
CA PRO A 149 -2.65 -1.71 -29.28
C PRO A 149 -2.11 -0.35 -29.73
N GLU A 150 -1.95 -0.15 -31.04
CA GLU A 150 -1.54 1.13 -31.58
C GLU A 150 -2.69 2.15 -31.52
N GLY A 151 -2.36 3.40 -31.22
CA GLY A 151 -3.33 4.49 -31.15
C GLY A 151 -3.95 4.69 -29.76
N HIS A 152 -4.92 5.60 -29.68
CA HIS A 152 -5.66 5.88 -28.45
C HIS A 152 -6.76 4.84 -28.26
N ILE A 153 -6.93 4.38 -27.01
CA ILE A 153 -7.92 3.36 -26.66
C ILE A 153 -8.95 3.91 -25.67
N ASP A 154 -10.21 4.01 -26.08
CA ASP A 154 -11.28 4.50 -25.20
C ASP A 154 -11.87 3.37 -24.32
N TRP A 155 -10.99 2.60 -23.68
CA TRP A 155 -11.36 1.50 -22.80
C TRP A 155 -11.34 1.97 -21.35
N TRP A 156 -12.45 1.77 -20.65
CA TRP A 156 -12.60 2.28 -19.29
C TRP A 156 -11.47 1.87 -18.33
N MET A 157 -11.00 0.62 -18.44
CA MET A 157 -9.97 0.04 -17.59
C MET A 157 -8.57 0.08 -18.22
N GLY A 158 -8.43 0.76 -19.36
CA GLY A 158 -7.24 0.79 -20.19
C GLY A 158 -6.84 -0.59 -20.73
N ASP A 159 -5.66 -0.65 -21.35
CA ASP A 159 -4.98 -1.90 -21.68
C ASP A 159 -3.81 -2.09 -20.73
N SER A 160 -3.66 -3.30 -20.15
CA SER A 160 -2.61 -3.60 -19.18
C SER A 160 -1.70 -4.73 -19.67
N ARG A 161 -0.37 -4.49 -19.63
CA ARG A 161 0.68 -5.48 -19.93
C ARG A 161 1.51 -5.75 -18.69
N GLY A 162 1.55 -7.01 -18.27
CA GLY A 162 2.25 -7.43 -17.07
C GLY A 162 3.53 -8.18 -17.37
N ARG A 163 4.52 -8.03 -16.50
CA ARG A 163 5.72 -8.88 -16.43
C ARG A 163 6.16 -9.05 -14.98
N TRP A 164 6.84 -10.14 -14.69
CA TRP A 164 7.47 -10.35 -13.39
C TRP A 164 8.90 -9.80 -13.40
N ASP A 165 9.23 -8.99 -12.41
CA ASP A 165 10.59 -8.54 -12.08
C ASP A 165 10.92 -9.06 -10.68
N GLY A 166 11.61 -10.20 -10.62
CA GLY A 166 11.77 -10.97 -9.38
C GLY A 166 10.41 -11.31 -8.77
N ASN A 167 10.13 -10.77 -7.58
CA ASN A 167 8.88 -10.96 -6.84
C ASN A 167 7.85 -9.84 -7.07
N THR A 168 8.06 -8.98 -8.07
CA THR A 168 7.19 -7.83 -8.35
C THR A 168 6.46 -8.03 -9.67
N LEU A 169 5.12 -7.93 -9.63
CA LEU A 169 4.31 -7.82 -10.84
C LEU A 169 4.35 -6.36 -11.32
N VAL A 170 5.10 -6.09 -12.38
CA VAL A 170 5.14 -4.78 -13.02
C VAL A 170 4.07 -4.73 -14.09
N ILE A 171 3.20 -3.73 -14.01
CA ILE A 171 2.10 -3.54 -14.97
C ILE A 171 2.30 -2.20 -15.68
N ASP A 172 2.47 -2.28 -16.99
CA ASP A 172 2.37 -1.13 -17.89
C ASP A 172 0.91 -0.93 -18.30
N SER A 173 0.45 0.32 -18.33
CA SER A 173 -0.94 0.65 -18.59
C SER A 173 -1.05 1.88 -19.48
N VAL A 174 -1.93 1.79 -20.48
CA VAL A 174 -2.24 2.88 -21.42
C VAL A 174 -3.76 3.08 -21.51
N ASP A 175 -4.16 4.28 -21.92
CA ASP A 175 -5.53 4.80 -22.00
C ASP A 175 -5.83 5.58 -23.30
#